data_AF-A0A7V7WJS2-F1
#
_entry.id   AF-A0A7V7WJS2-F1
#
_cell.length_a   1.000
_cell.length_b   1.000
_cell.length_c   1.000
_cell.angle_alpha   90.00
_cell.angle_beta   90.00
_cell.angle_gamma   90.00
#
_symmetry.space_group_name_H-M   'P 1'
#
loop_
_entity.id
_entity.type
_entity.pdbx_description
1 polymer ?
#
loop_
_entity_poly.entity_id
_entity_poly.type
_entity_poly.pdbx_seq_one_letter_code
_entity_poly.pdbx_strand_id
1 'polypeptide(L)'
;SNYLARPEWYFLFLFQVLKYFKGEWEVVGIFLFPSAILIFLLILPVIDREPSRNPLARKVLFVLGGIFSLFLGSLTLLALYEDKSDPVFSHQKLEGERQARAALQLAQGGIPPEGPLVMIEKDPNEHGRKIFAAQCMNCHTLDHLGGKEGPDLTAYLSEAWLEGFLKDPQSIKYYGGTKFKDMTPLKIPDEEMKQLVGFLRALSQEGFFPERHPGFQVYQKQDCQSCHGIPGKELGLVLDLTGFGSRAWMKSFLEDPGQEKFYGESNQMPGFVAILKPEELIHLVDMLLSLQSTPGH
;
A
#
# COMPACT_ATOMS: atom_id res chain seq x y z
N SER A 1 4.60 12.84 11.05
CA SER A 1 5.51 12.89 9.88
C SER A 1 5.67 11.47 9.37
N ASN A 2 5.43 11.22 8.07
CA ASN A 2 5.64 9.90 7.43
C ASN A 2 7.06 9.77 6.87
N TYR A 3 8.06 10.26 7.61
CA TYR A 3 9.46 10.20 7.17
C TYR A 3 10.10 8.92 7.71
N LEU A 4 10.64 8.10 6.81
CA LEU A 4 11.42 6.93 7.16
C LEU A 4 12.79 7.38 7.69
N ALA A 5 12.94 7.50 9.00
CA ALA A 5 14.20 7.86 9.67
C ALA A 5 15.18 6.67 9.71
N ARG A 6 15.41 6.02 8.56
CA ARG A 6 16.38 4.92 8.42
C ARG A 6 17.68 5.46 7.84
N PRO A 7 18.83 5.31 8.52
CA PRO A 7 20.10 5.75 7.97
C PRO A 7 20.62 4.78 6.92
N GLU A 8 21.61 5.24 6.16
CA GLU A 8 22.32 4.43 5.15
C GLU A 8 22.99 3.20 5.76
N TRP A 9 23.30 2.21 4.90
CA TRP A 9 23.79 0.88 5.30
C TRP A 9 25.01 0.92 6.24
N TYR A 10 25.89 1.91 6.08
CA TYR A 10 27.11 2.07 6.88
C TYR A 10 26.87 2.64 8.28
N PHE A 11 25.64 3.04 8.61
CA PHE A 11 25.24 3.48 9.95
C PHE A 11 24.24 2.54 10.64
N LEU A 12 23.86 1.42 10.00
CA LEU A 12 22.87 0.48 10.55
C LEU A 12 23.32 -0.15 11.87
N PHE A 13 24.61 -0.47 12.04
CA PHE A 13 25.11 -0.98 13.32
C PHE A 13 24.87 0.02 14.46
N LEU A 14 25.09 1.31 14.20
CA LEU A 14 24.95 2.36 15.21
C LEU A 14 23.47 2.56 15.52
N PHE A 15 22.63 2.61 14.48
CA PHE A 15 21.19 2.64 14.63
C PHE A 15 20.67 1.49 15.49
N GLN A 16 21.18 0.27 15.29
CA GLN A 16 20.80 -0.89 16.09
C GLN A 16 21.24 -0.74 17.55
N VAL A 17 22.43 -0.19 17.81
CA VAL A 17 22.90 0.11 19.17
C VAL A 17 21.98 1.14 19.84
N LEU A 18 21.63 2.22 19.14
CA LEU A 18 20.81 3.31 19.69
C LEU A 18 19.40 2.85 20.09
N LYS A 19 18.85 1.80 19.48
CA LYS A 19 17.57 1.20 19.92
C LYS A 19 17.58 0.76 21.39
N TYR A 20 18.74 0.40 21.93
CA TYR A 20 18.90 0.00 23.33
C TYR A 20 19.06 1.19 24.28
N PHE A 21 19.33 2.40 23.77
CA PHE A 21 19.49 3.63 24.53
C PHE A 21 18.30 4.57 24.27
N LYS A 22 17.23 4.44 25.07
CA LYS A 22 16.01 5.26 24.91
C LYS A 22 16.03 6.48 25.85
N GLY A 23 15.46 7.59 25.40
CA GLY A 23 15.29 8.81 26.22
C GLY A 23 16.62 9.52 26.46
N GLU A 24 16.87 9.96 27.69
CA GLU A 24 18.08 10.73 28.05
C GLU A 24 19.40 9.93 27.83
N TRP A 25 19.32 8.61 27.77
CA TRP A 25 20.48 7.74 27.52
C TRP A 25 20.90 7.66 26.05
N GLU A 26 20.07 8.13 25.11
CA GLU A 26 20.38 8.13 23.68
C GLU A 26 21.65 8.94 23.38
N VAL A 27 21.81 10.08 24.06
CA VAL A 27 22.99 10.94 24.01
C VAL A 27 24.25 10.17 24.40
N VAL A 28 24.16 9.31 25.43
CA VAL A 28 25.28 8.46 25.86
C VAL A 28 25.63 7.46 24.76
N GLY A 29 24.64 6.80 24.13
CA GLY A 29 24.89 5.89 23.01
C GLY A 29 25.59 6.57 21.82
N ILE A 30 25.17 7.79 21.48
CA ILE A 30 25.72 8.56 20.35
C ILE A 30 27.17 8.99 20.60
N PHE A 31 27.52 9.41 21.81
CA PHE A 31 28.89 9.89 22.10
C PHE A 31 29.84 8.79 22.57
N LEU A 32 29.36 7.81 23.34
CA LEU A 32 30.19 6.75 23.92
C LEU A 32 30.75 5.84 22.83
N PHE A 33 29.94 5.47 21.84
CA PHE A 33 30.35 4.51 20.83
C PHE A 33 31.45 5.02 19.88
N PRO A 34 31.33 6.22 19.27
CA PRO A 34 32.42 6.81 18.49
C PRO A 34 33.66 7.12 19.33
N SER A 35 33.48 7.56 20.59
CA SER A 35 34.60 7.80 21.50
C SER A 35 35.35 6.52 21.84
N ALA A 36 34.65 5.40 22.04
CA ALA A 36 35.26 4.10 22.27
C ALA A 36 36.08 3.63 21.06
N ILE A 37 35.57 3.84 19.84
CA ILE A 37 36.31 3.55 18.60
C ILE A 37 37.58 4.40 18.52
N LEU A 38 37.47 5.70 18.80
CA LEU A 38 38.61 6.62 18.74
C LEU A 38 39.67 6.28 19.79
N ILE A 39 39.25 5.97 21.02
CA ILE A 39 40.14 5.50 22.09
C ILE A 39 40.82 4.19 21.71
N PHE A 40 40.07 3.23 21.14
CA PHE A 40 40.64 1.99 20.63
C PHE A 40 41.73 2.26 19.60
N LEU A 41 41.46 3.12 18.60
CA LEU A 41 42.43 3.51 17.58
C LEU A 41 43.67 4.22 18.15
N LEU A 42 43.51 5.05 19.18
CA LEU A 42 44.63 5.73 19.85
C LEU A 42 45.49 4.77 20.69
N ILE A 43 44.89 3.71 21.24
CA ILE A 43 45.59 2.70 22.03
C ILE A 43 46.26 1.65 21.14
N LEU A 44 45.79 1.45 19.90
CA LEU A 44 46.40 0.52 18.94
C LEU A 44 47.93 0.61 18.84
N PRO A 45 48.59 1.79 18.69
CA PRO A 45 50.05 1.86 18.63
C PRO A 45 50.77 1.40 19.90
N VAL A 46 50.10 1.42 21.05
CA VAL A 46 50.66 0.95 22.33
C VAL A 46 50.54 -0.58 22.45
N ILE A 47 49.48 -1.16 21.89
CA ILE A 47 49.20 -2.60 21.88
C ILE A 47 50.00 -3.30 20.78
N ASP A 48 50.07 -2.72 19.58
CA ASP A 48 50.74 -3.28 18.40
C ASP A 48 52.22 -2.86 18.36
N ARG A 49 53.02 -3.49 19.22
CA ARG A 49 54.47 -3.26 19.34
C ARG A 49 55.31 -4.14 18.42
N GLU A 50 54.72 -4.76 17.40
CA GLU A 50 55.44 -5.67 16.52
C GLU A 50 56.50 -4.91 15.69
N PRO A 51 57.81 -5.20 15.86
CA PRO A 51 58.88 -4.50 15.14
C PRO A 51 58.95 -4.87 13.65
N SER A 52 58.30 -5.95 13.24
CA SER A 52 58.23 -6.37 11.85
C SER A 52 57.39 -5.40 11.00
N ARG A 53 57.91 -5.08 9.80
CA ARG A 53 57.18 -4.31 8.78
C ARG A 53 56.14 -5.14 8.01
N ASN A 54 56.10 -6.46 8.24
CA ASN A 54 55.13 -7.33 7.58
C ASN A 54 53.72 -7.10 8.19
N PRO A 55 52.71 -6.69 7.40
CA PRO A 55 51.36 -6.49 7.93
C PRO A 55 50.83 -7.76 8.60
N LEU A 56 51.08 -8.94 8.02
CA LEU A 56 50.60 -10.24 8.52
C LEU A 56 51.20 -10.65 9.88
N ALA A 57 52.28 -10.00 10.34
CA ALA A 57 52.86 -10.26 11.65
C ALA A 57 52.02 -9.66 12.80
N ARG A 58 51.12 -8.70 12.50
CA ARG A 58 50.30 -7.95 13.47
C ARG A 58 49.07 -8.74 13.93
N LYS A 59 49.28 -9.93 14.48
CA LYS A 59 48.20 -10.88 14.84
C LYS A 59 47.17 -10.27 15.78
N VAL A 60 47.60 -9.47 16.76
CA VAL A 60 46.69 -8.81 17.72
C VAL A 60 45.76 -7.83 17.02
N LEU A 61 46.26 -7.04 16.07
CA LEU A 61 45.46 -6.11 15.28
C LEU A 61 44.40 -6.85 14.46
N PHE A 62 44.77 -7.95 13.79
CA PHE A 62 43.80 -8.75 13.02
C PHE A 62 42.76 -9.43 13.91
N VAL A 63 43.13 -9.92 15.08
CA VAL A 63 42.19 -10.55 16.01
C VAL A 63 41.21 -9.51 16.55
N LEU A 64 41.69 -8.38 17.08
CA LEU A 64 40.83 -7.33 17.65
C LEU A 64 40.00 -6.64 16.57
N GLY A 65 40.60 -6.30 15.43
CA GLY A 65 39.90 -5.74 14.28
C GLY A 65 38.88 -6.73 13.69
N GLY A 66 39.20 -8.02 13.67
CA GLY A 66 38.28 -9.08 13.27
C GLY A 66 37.08 -9.20 14.20
N ILE A 67 37.30 -9.25 15.51
CA ILE A 67 36.21 -9.26 16.53
C ILE A 67 35.34 -8.01 16.39
N PHE A 68 35.95 -6.84 16.26
CA PHE A 68 35.24 -5.58 16.09
C PHE A 68 34.40 -5.58 14.80
N SER A 69 34.97 -6.04 13.69
CA SER A 69 34.27 -6.12 12.40
C SER A 69 33.13 -7.13 12.44
N LEU A 70 33.31 -8.28 13.10
CA LEU A 70 32.27 -9.27 13.33
C LEU A 70 31.13 -8.70 14.18
N PHE A 71 31.45 -7.91 15.20
CA PHE A 71 30.45 -7.24 16.04
C PHE A 71 29.64 -6.20 15.25
N LEU A 72 30.29 -5.33 14.47
CA LEU A 72 29.57 -4.38 13.61
C LEU A 72 28.72 -5.08 12.54
N GLY A 73 29.28 -6.14 11.94
CA GLY A 73 28.59 -6.97 10.97
C GLY A 73 27.36 -7.65 11.55
N SER A 74 27.46 -8.22 12.76
CA SER A 74 26.33 -8.89 13.41
C SER A 74 25.21 -7.92 13.76
N LEU A 75 25.53 -6.72 14.25
CA LEU A 75 24.54 -5.66 14.50
C LEU A 75 23.86 -5.19 13.22
N THR A 76 24.63 -5.02 12.14
CA THR A 76 24.09 -4.65 10.82
C THR A 76 23.14 -5.73 10.29
N LEU A 77 23.53 -7.01 10.39
CA LEU A 77 22.68 -8.13 9.98
C LEU A 77 21.41 -8.21 10.83
N LEU A 78 21.50 -7.98 12.13
CA LEU A 78 20.33 -7.92 13.01
C LEU A 78 19.39 -6.78 12.60
N ALA A 79 19.93 -5.59 12.30
CA ALA A 79 19.15 -4.44 11.84
C ALA A 79 18.40 -4.74 10.52
N LEU A 80 19.08 -5.40 9.57
CA LEU A 80 18.50 -5.81 8.28
C LEU A 80 17.45 -6.92 8.45
N TYR A 81 17.68 -7.84 9.38
CA TYR A 81 16.74 -8.90 9.70
C TYR A 81 15.45 -8.33 10.29
N GLU A 82 15.57 -7.40 11.25
CA GLU A 82 14.42 -6.69 11.85
C GLU A 82 13.63 -5.92 10.79
N ASP A 83 14.31 -5.21 9.88
CA ASP A 83 13.66 -4.47 8.79
C ASP A 83 12.83 -5.34 7.87
N LYS A 84 13.37 -6.50 7.52
CA LYS A 84 12.68 -7.45 6.66
C LYS A 84 11.41 -7.98 7.32
N SER A 85 11.38 -8.07 8.65
CA SER A 85 10.22 -8.51 9.41
C SER A 85 9.24 -7.40 9.79
N ASP A 86 9.62 -6.12 9.60
CA ASP A 86 8.80 -4.98 9.98
C ASP A 86 7.88 -4.52 8.82
N PRO A 87 6.55 -4.68 8.95
CA PRO A 87 5.60 -4.26 7.93
C PRO A 87 5.53 -2.73 7.78
N VAL A 88 5.76 -1.96 8.86
CA VAL A 88 5.73 -0.49 8.83
C VAL A 88 6.92 0.03 8.04
N PHE A 89 8.11 -0.53 8.28
CA PHE A 89 9.31 -0.19 7.51
C PHE A 89 9.13 -0.46 6.02
N SER A 90 8.66 -1.66 5.68
CA SER A 90 8.43 -2.08 4.30
C SER A 90 7.47 -1.13 3.58
N HIS A 91 6.38 -0.74 4.22
CA HIS A 91 5.44 0.21 3.65
C HIS A 91 6.01 1.63 3.52
N GLN A 92 6.66 2.17 4.56
CA GLN A 92 7.25 3.51 4.48
C GLN A 92 8.27 3.61 3.34
N LYS A 93 9.01 2.54 3.09
CA LYS A 93 9.90 2.43 1.93
C LYS A 93 9.12 2.43 0.62
N LEU A 94 8.10 1.58 0.47
CA LEU A 94 7.28 1.50 -0.74
C LEU A 94 6.57 2.83 -1.05
N GLU A 95 5.99 3.47 -0.04
CA GLU A 95 5.32 4.77 -0.15
C GLU A 95 6.33 5.87 -0.52
N GLY A 96 7.53 5.85 0.06
CA GLY A 96 8.61 6.78 -0.30
C GLY A 96 9.05 6.61 -1.77
N GLU A 97 9.22 5.36 -2.23
CA GLU A 97 9.56 5.08 -3.63
C GLU A 97 8.43 5.51 -4.59
N ARG A 98 7.17 5.28 -4.21
CA ARG A 98 6.00 5.68 -4.99
C ARG A 98 5.88 7.20 -5.09
N GLN A 99 5.98 7.92 -3.96
CA GLN A 99 6.00 9.38 -3.95
C GLN A 99 7.16 9.95 -4.77
N ALA A 100 8.34 9.34 -4.71
CA ALA A 100 9.47 9.73 -5.54
C ALA A 100 9.17 9.55 -7.04
N ARG A 101 8.56 8.42 -7.45
CA ARG A 101 8.15 8.20 -8.85
C ARG A 101 7.08 9.19 -9.29
N ALA A 102 6.07 9.44 -8.45
CA ALA A 102 5.02 10.43 -8.72
C ALA A 102 5.62 11.84 -8.88
N ALA A 103 6.54 12.24 -7.99
CA ALA A 103 7.24 13.50 -8.07
C ALA A 103 8.03 13.66 -9.38
N LEU A 104 8.72 12.60 -9.82
CA LEU A 104 9.43 12.59 -11.10
C LEU A 104 8.49 12.72 -12.30
N GLN A 105 7.33 12.05 -12.26
CA GLN A 105 6.31 12.17 -13.32
C GLN A 105 5.73 13.59 -13.37
N LEU A 106 5.35 14.15 -12.21
CA LEU A 106 4.83 15.52 -12.12
C LEU A 106 5.87 16.56 -12.61
N ALA A 107 7.14 16.34 -12.29
CA ALA A 107 8.23 17.23 -12.73
C ALA A 107 8.40 17.28 -14.26
N GLN A 108 7.88 16.30 -15.02
CA GLN A 108 7.89 16.36 -16.49
C GLN A 108 7.06 17.54 -17.02
N GLY A 109 6.07 17.99 -16.26
CA GLY A 109 5.29 19.20 -16.55
C GLY A 109 6.01 20.51 -16.19
N GLY A 110 7.22 20.43 -15.63
CA GLY A 110 7.98 21.57 -15.12
C GLY A 110 7.83 21.75 -13.61
N ILE A 111 8.89 22.23 -12.97
CA ILE A 111 8.89 22.53 -11.53
C ILE A 111 8.40 23.98 -11.36
N PRO A 112 7.33 24.21 -10.58
CA PRO A 112 6.79 25.55 -10.37
C PRO A 112 7.75 26.39 -9.51
N PRO A 113 7.70 27.73 -9.59
CA PRO A 113 8.63 28.61 -8.86
C PRO A 113 8.53 28.49 -7.33
N GLU A 114 7.39 28.04 -6.80
CA GLU A 114 7.18 27.75 -5.39
C GLU A 114 7.92 26.49 -4.91
N GLY A 115 8.41 25.66 -5.84
CA GLY A 115 9.23 24.49 -5.58
C GLY A 115 8.53 23.14 -5.79
N PRO A 116 9.29 22.02 -5.74
CA PRO A 116 8.80 20.70 -6.13
C PRO A 116 7.77 20.09 -5.16
N LEU A 117 7.80 20.47 -3.88
CA LEU A 117 6.85 19.95 -2.88
C LEU A 117 5.41 20.37 -3.18
N VAL A 118 5.22 21.56 -3.75
CA VAL A 118 3.90 22.09 -4.11
C VAL A 118 3.25 21.26 -5.22
N MET A 119 4.03 20.59 -6.07
CA MET A 119 3.48 19.70 -7.11
C MET A 119 2.80 18.48 -6.48
N ILE A 120 3.50 17.82 -5.54
CA ILE A 120 2.98 16.65 -4.80
C ILE A 120 1.80 17.08 -3.93
N GLU A 121 1.91 18.25 -3.30
CA GLU A 121 0.81 18.78 -2.50
C GLU A 121 -0.40 19.12 -3.37
N LYS A 122 -0.26 19.64 -4.59
CA LYS A 122 -1.41 19.96 -5.44
C LYS A 122 -1.92 18.77 -6.26
N ASP A 123 -1.24 17.62 -6.24
CA ASP A 123 -1.65 16.47 -7.02
C ASP A 123 -2.93 15.82 -6.44
N PRO A 124 -4.01 15.68 -7.24
CA PRO A 124 -5.26 15.08 -6.79
C PRO A 124 -5.12 13.64 -6.27
N ASN A 125 -4.24 12.82 -6.87
CA ASN A 125 -4.08 11.43 -6.44
C ASN A 125 -3.32 11.35 -5.10
N GLU A 126 -2.29 12.16 -4.91
CA GLU A 126 -1.59 12.29 -3.62
C GLU A 126 -2.52 12.77 -2.52
N HIS A 127 -3.37 13.75 -2.83
CA HIS A 127 -4.43 14.20 -1.92
C HIS A 127 -5.42 13.08 -1.59
N GLY A 128 -5.91 12.35 -2.60
CA GLY A 128 -6.78 11.20 -2.39
C GLY A 128 -6.15 10.12 -1.49
N ARG A 129 -4.85 9.85 -1.64
CA ARG A 129 -4.11 8.90 -0.78
C ARG A 129 -4.06 9.36 0.68
N LYS A 130 -3.82 10.65 0.93
CA LYS A 130 -3.85 11.21 2.30
C LYS A 130 -5.24 11.06 2.93
N ILE A 131 -6.29 11.31 2.17
CA ILE A 131 -7.67 11.15 2.63
C ILE A 131 -7.96 9.67 2.94
N PHE A 132 -7.56 8.76 2.04
CA PHE A 132 -7.71 7.33 2.24
C PHE A 132 -7.03 6.85 3.53
N ALA A 133 -5.81 7.33 3.79
CA ALA A 133 -5.08 6.99 5.00
C ALA A 133 -5.76 7.49 6.28
N ALA A 134 -6.39 8.66 6.23
CA ALA A 134 -7.07 9.23 7.39
C ALA A 134 -8.47 8.62 7.63
N GLN A 135 -9.21 8.28 6.57
CA GLN A 135 -10.64 7.99 6.64
C GLN A 135 -11.00 6.53 6.34
N CYS A 136 -10.21 5.84 5.51
CA CYS A 136 -10.58 4.54 4.95
C CYS A 136 -9.73 3.39 5.50
N MET A 137 -8.44 3.64 5.79
CA MET A 137 -7.48 2.60 6.20
C MET A 137 -7.81 1.91 7.53
N ASN A 138 -8.69 2.47 8.36
CA ASN A 138 -9.14 1.78 9.57
C ASN A 138 -9.90 0.48 9.26
N CYS A 139 -10.62 0.44 8.13
CA CYS A 139 -11.42 -0.71 7.72
C CYS A 139 -10.89 -1.40 6.46
N HIS A 140 -10.36 -0.61 5.50
CA HIS A 140 -9.87 -1.12 4.21
C HIS A 140 -8.36 -1.30 4.20
N THR A 141 -7.90 -2.29 3.45
CA THR A 141 -6.49 -2.47 3.12
C THR A 141 -6.13 -1.73 1.82
N LEU A 142 -4.96 -1.11 1.78
CA LEU A 142 -4.30 -0.63 0.55
C LEU A 142 -2.80 -0.89 0.70
N ASP A 143 -2.20 -1.51 -0.32
CA ASP A 143 -0.77 -1.88 -0.35
C ASP A 143 -0.36 -2.67 0.92
N HIS A 144 -1.21 -3.63 1.31
CA HIS A 144 -1.10 -4.50 2.50
C HIS A 144 -1.23 -3.82 3.87
N LEU A 145 -1.56 -2.53 3.92
CA LEU A 145 -1.82 -1.82 5.18
C LEU A 145 -3.28 -1.43 5.35
N GLY A 146 -3.71 -1.48 6.61
CA GLY A 146 -5.03 -1.04 7.03
C GLY A 146 -5.84 -2.16 7.67
N GLY A 147 -7.14 -1.93 7.77
CA GLY A 147 -8.11 -2.86 8.34
C GLY A 147 -8.43 -4.02 7.41
N LYS A 148 -9.08 -5.03 7.98
CA LYS A 148 -9.58 -6.22 7.27
C LYS A 148 -11.10 -6.37 7.41
N GLU A 149 -11.78 -5.30 7.84
CA GLU A 149 -13.24 -5.30 7.98
C GLU A 149 -13.91 -5.09 6.62
N GLY A 150 -13.36 -4.16 5.82
CA GLY A 150 -13.73 -3.96 4.43
C GLY A 150 -12.78 -4.68 3.47
N PRO A 151 -13.14 -4.78 2.18
CA PRO A 151 -12.27 -5.33 1.14
C PRO A 151 -10.92 -4.63 1.04
N ASP A 152 -9.90 -5.39 0.65
CA ASP A 152 -8.62 -4.87 0.18
C ASP A 152 -8.83 -4.16 -1.16
N LEU A 153 -8.44 -2.88 -1.20
CA LEU A 153 -8.60 -2.01 -2.36
C LEU A 153 -7.31 -1.90 -3.19
N THR A 154 -6.28 -2.68 -2.86
CA THR A 154 -5.07 -2.80 -3.67
C THR A 154 -5.43 -3.28 -5.07
N ALA A 155 -5.10 -2.47 -6.08
CA ALA A 155 -5.46 -2.71 -7.48
C ALA A 155 -6.99 -2.87 -7.72
N TYR A 156 -7.82 -2.20 -6.92
CA TYR A 156 -9.27 -2.23 -7.06
C TYR A 156 -9.74 -1.93 -8.50
N LEU A 157 -10.75 -2.68 -8.98
CA LEU A 157 -11.28 -2.66 -10.36
C LEU A 157 -10.32 -3.11 -11.47
N SER A 158 -9.09 -3.50 -11.15
CA SER A 158 -8.23 -4.20 -12.14
C SER A 158 -8.83 -5.55 -12.52
N GLU A 159 -8.40 -6.10 -13.66
CA GLU A 159 -8.85 -7.43 -14.10
C GLU A 159 -8.51 -8.51 -13.07
N ALA A 160 -7.31 -8.47 -12.52
CA ALA A 160 -6.85 -9.42 -11.51
C ALA A 160 -7.66 -9.33 -10.21
N TRP A 161 -8.03 -8.11 -9.77
CA TRP A 161 -8.85 -7.93 -8.58
C TRP A 161 -10.26 -8.48 -8.78
N LEU A 162 -10.89 -8.15 -9.92
CA LEU A 162 -12.25 -8.63 -10.23
C LEU A 162 -12.28 -10.15 -10.43
N GLU A 163 -11.32 -10.71 -11.14
CA GLU A 163 -11.19 -12.16 -11.32
C GLU A 163 -11.03 -12.86 -9.96
N GLY A 164 -10.11 -12.39 -9.13
CA GLY A 164 -9.89 -12.97 -7.81
C GLY A 164 -11.12 -12.84 -6.90
N PHE A 165 -11.83 -11.71 -6.97
CA PHE A 165 -13.08 -11.51 -6.24
C PHE A 165 -14.15 -12.51 -6.68
N LEU A 166 -14.36 -12.70 -7.98
CA LEU A 166 -15.36 -13.64 -8.49
C LEU A 166 -15.02 -15.10 -8.13
N LYS A 167 -13.72 -15.44 -8.06
CA LYS A 167 -13.25 -16.78 -7.69
C LYS A 167 -13.34 -17.07 -6.20
N ASP A 168 -13.21 -16.07 -5.33
CA ASP A 168 -13.22 -16.26 -3.87
C ASP A 168 -13.78 -15.04 -3.11
N PRO A 169 -15.07 -14.69 -3.31
CA PRO A 169 -15.65 -13.43 -2.82
C PRO A 169 -15.71 -13.34 -1.29
N GLN A 170 -15.64 -14.48 -0.60
CA GLN A 170 -15.76 -14.59 0.85
C GLN A 170 -14.40 -14.60 1.57
N SER A 171 -13.28 -14.54 0.84
CA SER A 171 -11.97 -14.42 1.48
C SER A 171 -11.79 -13.06 2.16
N ILE A 172 -10.87 -13.02 3.13
CA ILE A 172 -10.54 -11.79 3.88
C ILE A 172 -10.03 -10.65 2.98
N LYS A 173 -9.52 -10.96 1.77
CA LYS A 173 -9.10 -9.97 0.78
C LYS A 173 -10.31 -9.22 0.19
N TYR A 174 -11.47 -9.87 0.09
CA TYR A 174 -12.67 -9.26 -0.46
C TYR A 174 -13.73 -9.06 0.64
N TYR A 175 -14.88 -9.71 0.60
CA TYR A 175 -15.98 -9.46 1.54
C TYR A 175 -15.94 -10.36 2.79
N GLY A 176 -14.84 -11.08 2.99
CA GLY A 176 -14.60 -11.96 4.14
C GLY A 176 -14.67 -11.30 5.51
N GLY A 177 -14.31 -10.02 5.61
CA GLY A 177 -14.46 -9.23 6.85
C GLY A 177 -15.87 -8.72 7.12
N THR A 178 -16.74 -8.74 6.12
CA THR A 178 -18.10 -8.17 6.18
C THR A 178 -19.15 -9.23 6.55
N LYS A 179 -20.39 -8.78 6.80
CA LYS A 179 -21.54 -9.70 6.95
C LYS A 179 -22.04 -10.32 5.64
N PHE A 180 -21.57 -9.84 4.48
CA PHE A 180 -22.00 -10.36 3.18
C PHE A 180 -21.30 -11.69 2.88
N LYS A 181 -22.06 -12.79 2.93
CA LYS A 181 -21.57 -14.17 2.70
C LYS A 181 -22.34 -14.91 1.62
N ASP A 182 -23.35 -14.31 1.01
CA ASP A 182 -24.26 -15.02 0.12
C ASP A 182 -23.75 -15.13 -1.33
N MET A 183 -22.77 -14.29 -1.72
CA MET A 183 -22.14 -14.41 -3.03
C MET A 183 -21.33 -15.71 -3.11
N THR A 184 -21.71 -16.58 -4.04
CA THR A 184 -21.09 -17.89 -4.23
C THR A 184 -19.84 -17.78 -5.10
N PRO A 185 -18.73 -18.45 -4.74
CA PRO A 185 -17.53 -18.53 -5.58
C PRO A 185 -17.83 -19.08 -6.99
N LEU A 186 -17.43 -18.36 -8.03
CA LEU A 186 -17.62 -18.79 -9.41
C LEU A 186 -16.52 -19.77 -9.85
N LYS A 187 -16.95 -20.93 -10.35
CA LYS A 187 -16.08 -21.99 -10.90
C LYS A 187 -16.39 -22.19 -12.38
N ILE A 188 -15.88 -21.29 -13.21
CA ILE A 188 -16.10 -21.27 -14.67
C ILE A 188 -14.76 -21.31 -15.43
N PRO A 189 -14.76 -21.70 -16.73
CA PRO A 189 -13.55 -21.66 -17.54
C PRO A 189 -12.93 -20.26 -17.61
N ASP A 190 -11.60 -20.18 -17.71
CA ASP A 190 -10.87 -18.89 -17.68
C ASP A 190 -11.31 -17.92 -18.79
N GLU A 191 -11.70 -18.42 -19.97
CA GLU A 191 -12.23 -17.57 -21.04
C GLU A 191 -13.60 -16.98 -20.70
N GLU A 192 -14.49 -17.73 -20.05
CA GLU A 192 -15.76 -17.20 -19.56
C GLU A 192 -15.52 -16.17 -18.43
N MET A 193 -14.54 -16.43 -17.56
CA MET A 193 -14.13 -15.50 -16.51
C MET A 193 -13.63 -14.17 -17.08
N LYS A 194 -12.74 -14.19 -18.07
CA LYS A 194 -12.24 -12.97 -18.74
C LYS A 194 -13.37 -12.20 -19.41
N GLN A 195 -14.29 -12.89 -20.07
CA GLN A 195 -15.46 -12.24 -20.69
C GLN A 195 -16.35 -11.56 -19.64
N LEU A 196 -16.60 -12.21 -18.50
CA LEU A 196 -17.38 -11.65 -17.40
C LEU A 196 -16.67 -10.45 -16.76
N VAL A 197 -15.37 -10.55 -16.48
CA VAL A 197 -14.57 -9.42 -15.95
C VAL A 197 -14.59 -8.24 -16.91
N GLY A 198 -14.40 -8.47 -18.22
CA GLY A 198 -14.50 -7.44 -19.25
C GLY A 198 -15.87 -6.78 -19.28
N PHE A 199 -16.94 -7.58 -19.11
CA PHE A 199 -18.32 -7.07 -19.03
C PHE A 199 -18.50 -6.15 -17.82
N LEU A 200 -18.08 -6.57 -16.62
CA LEU A 200 -18.20 -5.76 -15.40
C LEU A 200 -17.46 -4.43 -15.52
N ARG A 201 -16.26 -4.42 -16.13
CA ARG A 201 -15.52 -3.19 -16.38
C ARG A 201 -16.21 -2.28 -17.40
N ALA A 202 -16.85 -2.86 -18.42
CA ALA A 202 -17.58 -2.11 -19.43
C ALA A 202 -18.85 -1.42 -18.89
N LEU A 203 -19.41 -1.87 -17.75
CA LEU A 203 -20.54 -1.21 -17.09
C LEU A 203 -20.26 0.24 -16.67
N SER A 204 -18.99 0.62 -16.53
CA SER A 204 -18.58 1.99 -16.22
C SER A 204 -18.78 2.97 -17.38
N GLN A 205 -18.98 2.47 -18.61
CA GLN A 205 -19.07 3.28 -19.82
C GLN A 205 -20.48 3.87 -19.99
N GLU A 206 -20.55 5.17 -20.26
CA GLU A 206 -21.81 5.82 -20.61
C GLU A 206 -22.37 5.27 -21.93
N GLY A 207 -23.69 5.04 -21.99
CA GLY A 207 -24.34 4.50 -23.19
C GLY A 207 -23.96 3.04 -23.51
N PHE A 208 -23.41 2.29 -22.54
CA PHE A 208 -23.14 0.88 -22.70
C PHE A 208 -24.43 0.06 -22.89
N PHE A 209 -24.42 -0.86 -23.86
CA PHE A 209 -25.53 -1.78 -24.14
C PHE A 209 -25.09 -3.21 -23.76
N PRO A 210 -25.54 -3.74 -22.60
CA PRO A 210 -25.11 -5.03 -22.09
C PRO A 210 -25.20 -6.17 -23.11
N GLU A 211 -26.29 -6.25 -23.87
CA GLU A 211 -26.58 -7.32 -24.82
C GLU A 211 -25.55 -7.47 -25.95
N ARG A 212 -24.73 -6.43 -26.20
CA ARG A 212 -23.70 -6.44 -27.26
C ARG A 212 -22.34 -6.97 -26.80
N HIS A 213 -22.13 -7.13 -25.50
CA HIS A 213 -20.85 -7.57 -24.95
C HIS A 213 -20.86 -9.09 -24.73
N PRO A 214 -19.82 -9.84 -25.13
CA PRO A 214 -19.80 -11.31 -25.01
C PRO A 214 -20.01 -11.82 -23.58
N GLY A 215 -19.44 -11.11 -22.59
CA GLY A 215 -19.63 -11.46 -21.17
C GLY A 215 -21.05 -11.36 -20.65
N PHE A 216 -21.98 -10.72 -21.37
CA PHE A 216 -23.39 -10.70 -20.97
C PHE A 216 -24.03 -12.10 -20.98
N GLN A 217 -23.62 -12.96 -21.91
CA GLN A 217 -24.10 -14.35 -21.95
C GLN A 217 -23.60 -15.13 -20.72
N VAL A 218 -22.36 -14.90 -20.30
CA VAL A 218 -21.80 -15.51 -19.08
C VAL A 218 -22.54 -15.00 -17.85
N TYR A 219 -22.79 -13.69 -17.77
CA TYR A 219 -23.55 -13.06 -16.69
C TYR A 219 -24.95 -13.69 -16.54
N GLN A 220 -25.65 -13.90 -17.65
CA GLN A 220 -26.95 -14.59 -17.65
C GLN A 220 -26.86 -16.06 -17.26
N LYS A 221 -25.88 -16.78 -17.83
CA LYS A 221 -25.65 -18.21 -17.59
C LYS A 221 -25.32 -18.51 -16.12
N GLN A 222 -24.61 -17.61 -15.45
CA GLN A 222 -24.29 -17.71 -14.02
C GLN A 222 -25.39 -17.11 -13.11
N ASP A 223 -26.54 -16.74 -13.69
CA ASP A 223 -27.68 -16.14 -13.00
C ASP A 223 -27.34 -14.91 -12.15
N CYS A 224 -26.39 -14.09 -12.59
CA CYS A 224 -25.98 -12.91 -11.82
C CYS A 224 -27.12 -11.88 -11.67
N GLN A 225 -28.05 -11.82 -12.63
CA GLN A 225 -29.19 -10.91 -12.65
C GLN A 225 -30.20 -11.13 -11.52
N SER A 226 -30.26 -12.34 -10.93
CA SER A 226 -31.21 -12.60 -9.85
C SER A 226 -30.87 -11.78 -8.60
N CYS A 227 -29.58 -11.43 -8.44
CA CYS A 227 -29.10 -10.61 -7.33
C CYS A 227 -28.62 -9.21 -7.75
N HIS A 228 -28.09 -9.05 -8.97
CA HIS A 228 -27.48 -7.80 -9.41
C HIS A 228 -28.29 -7.13 -10.52
N GLY A 229 -28.69 -5.87 -10.32
CA GLY A 229 -29.27 -5.06 -11.40
C GLY A 229 -28.18 -4.59 -12.38
N ILE A 230 -28.54 -4.30 -13.62
CA ILE A 230 -27.66 -3.71 -14.65
C ILE A 230 -28.45 -2.67 -15.47
N PRO A 231 -27.78 -1.81 -16.28
CA PRO A 231 -28.46 -0.73 -16.99
C PRO A 231 -29.67 -1.21 -17.80
N GLY A 232 -30.84 -0.62 -17.53
CA GLY A 232 -32.09 -0.92 -18.25
C GLY A 232 -32.77 -2.24 -17.86
N LYS A 233 -32.36 -2.89 -16.76
CA LYS A 233 -33.01 -4.07 -16.18
C LYS A 233 -33.55 -3.77 -14.78
N GLU A 234 -34.37 -4.67 -14.24
CA GLU A 234 -34.90 -4.54 -12.88
C GLU A 234 -33.77 -4.51 -11.84
N LEU A 235 -34.04 -3.85 -10.71
CA LEU A 235 -33.13 -3.85 -9.58
C LEU A 235 -33.00 -5.30 -9.07
N GLY A 236 -31.79 -5.86 -9.12
CA GLY A 236 -31.53 -7.16 -8.50
C GLY A 236 -31.69 -7.08 -6.97
N LEU A 237 -31.75 -8.24 -6.31
CA LEU A 237 -32.00 -8.34 -4.87
C LEU A 237 -30.96 -7.67 -3.95
N VAL A 238 -29.75 -7.38 -4.44
CA VAL A 238 -28.60 -7.02 -3.59
C VAL A 238 -27.93 -5.70 -3.95
N LEU A 239 -27.57 -5.49 -5.23
CA LEU A 239 -26.81 -4.30 -5.65
C LEU A 239 -27.07 -3.98 -7.13
N ASP A 240 -27.38 -2.74 -7.45
CA ASP A 240 -27.45 -2.26 -8.83
C ASP A 240 -26.04 -1.92 -9.36
N LEU A 241 -25.61 -2.62 -10.40
CA LEU A 241 -24.33 -2.46 -11.07
C LEU A 241 -24.39 -1.44 -12.22
N THR A 242 -25.49 -0.71 -12.38
CA THR A 242 -25.61 0.36 -13.37
C THR A 242 -24.54 1.42 -13.18
N GLY A 243 -23.64 1.54 -14.16
CA GLY A 243 -22.51 2.48 -14.07
C GLY A 243 -21.38 2.01 -13.15
N PHE A 244 -21.37 0.74 -12.71
CA PHE A 244 -20.38 0.21 -11.77
C PHE A 244 -18.95 0.55 -12.20
N GLY A 245 -18.17 1.10 -11.26
CA GLY A 245 -16.80 1.54 -11.53
C GLY A 245 -16.66 2.87 -12.27
N SER A 246 -17.75 3.54 -12.67
CA SER A 246 -17.70 4.91 -13.19
C SER A 246 -17.41 5.92 -12.07
N ARG A 247 -16.90 7.10 -12.44
CA ARG A 247 -16.71 8.22 -11.50
C ARG A 247 -18.01 8.61 -10.81
N ALA A 248 -19.12 8.66 -11.54
CA ALA A 248 -20.42 9.01 -10.98
C ALA A 248 -20.91 7.97 -9.96
N TRP A 249 -20.74 6.68 -10.28
CA TRP A 249 -21.08 5.59 -9.38
C TRP A 249 -20.22 5.64 -8.11
N MET A 250 -18.89 5.78 -8.25
CA MET A 250 -17.96 5.81 -7.11
C MET A 250 -18.24 6.99 -6.18
N LYS A 251 -18.47 8.17 -6.76
CA LYS A 251 -18.83 9.38 -5.99
C LYS A 251 -20.15 9.16 -5.24
N SER A 252 -21.19 8.70 -5.93
CA SER A 252 -22.50 8.45 -5.32
C SER A 252 -22.41 7.40 -4.21
N PHE A 253 -21.58 6.37 -4.37
CA PHE A 253 -21.38 5.31 -3.39
C PHE A 253 -20.69 5.84 -2.13
N LEU A 254 -19.62 6.63 -2.29
CA LEU A 254 -18.90 7.20 -1.14
C LEU A 254 -19.70 8.32 -0.44
N GLU A 255 -20.59 9.01 -1.14
CA GLU A 255 -21.49 9.99 -0.52
C GLU A 255 -22.43 9.32 0.48
N ASP A 256 -23.08 8.25 0.05
CA ASP A 256 -23.99 7.46 0.88
C ASP A 256 -24.12 6.01 0.35
N PRO A 257 -23.38 5.05 0.93
CA PRO A 257 -23.45 3.64 0.54
C PRO A 257 -24.70 2.93 1.09
N GLY A 258 -25.49 3.60 1.93
CA GLY A 258 -26.76 3.11 2.49
C GLY A 258 -27.98 3.34 1.60
N GLN A 259 -27.81 3.92 0.40
CA GLN A 259 -28.91 4.05 -0.56
C GLN A 259 -29.46 2.67 -0.99
N GLU A 260 -30.74 2.63 -1.34
CA GLU A 260 -31.44 1.40 -1.78
C GLU A 260 -30.74 0.70 -2.95
N LYS A 261 -30.23 1.47 -3.92
CA LYS A 261 -29.48 0.94 -5.07
C LYS A 261 -28.11 0.33 -4.70
N PHE A 262 -27.61 0.60 -3.50
CA PHE A 262 -26.35 0.09 -2.97
C PHE A 262 -26.60 -1.01 -1.95
N TYR A 263 -26.23 -0.81 -0.68
CA TYR A 263 -26.37 -1.83 0.36
C TYR A 263 -27.57 -1.60 1.28
N GLY A 264 -28.32 -0.51 1.13
CA GLY A 264 -29.52 -0.23 1.92
C GLY A 264 -29.29 -0.34 3.43
N GLU A 265 -30.23 -0.99 4.12
CA GLU A 265 -30.14 -1.33 5.55
C GLU A 265 -29.00 -2.31 5.89
N SER A 266 -28.49 -3.01 4.88
CA SER A 266 -27.35 -3.91 5.05
C SER A 266 -25.99 -3.20 5.03
N ASN A 267 -25.95 -1.89 4.79
CA ASN A 267 -24.70 -1.15 4.78
C ASN A 267 -23.98 -1.17 6.15
N GLN A 268 -22.65 -1.25 6.12
CA GLN A 268 -21.76 -1.12 7.30
C GLN A 268 -20.68 -0.04 7.12
N MET A 269 -20.61 0.58 5.94
CA MET A 269 -19.65 1.63 5.61
C MET A 269 -20.29 3.01 5.87
N PRO A 270 -19.62 3.95 6.56
CA PRO A 270 -20.17 5.29 6.72
C PRO A 270 -20.24 6.01 5.36
N GLY A 271 -21.23 6.89 5.19
CA GLY A 271 -21.25 7.87 4.10
C GLY A 271 -20.36 9.07 4.41
N PHE A 272 -19.70 9.63 3.39
CA PHE A 272 -18.69 10.66 3.56
C PHE A 272 -19.13 12.05 3.11
N VAL A 273 -20.36 12.22 2.62
CA VAL A 273 -20.87 13.52 2.16
C VAL A 273 -20.86 14.61 3.24
N ALA A 274 -20.98 14.24 4.51
CA ALA A 274 -20.93 15.16 5.66
C ALA A 274 -19.53 15.26 6.31
N ILE A 275 -18.59 14.40 5.91
CA ILE A 275 -17.24 14.29 6.50
C ILE A 275 -16.20 14.96 5.61
N LEU A 276 -16.30 14.75 4.29
CA LEU A 276 -15.37 15.25 3.30
C LEU A 276 -15.96 16.44 2.55
N LYS A 277 -15.09 17.38 2.17
CA LYS A 277 -15.49 18.43 1.24
C LYS A 277 -15.70 17.84 -0.17
N PRO A 278 -16.52 18.48 -1.03
CA PRO A 278 -16.77 17.98 -2.37
C PRO A 278 -15.50 17.74 -3.20
N GLU A 279 -14.51 18.62 -3.10
CA GLU A 279 -13.22 18.49 -3.78
C GLU A 279 -12.37 17.34 -3.24
N GLU A 280 -12.38 17.11 -1.93
CA GLU A 280 -11.66 16.01 -1.27
C GLU A 280 -12.24 14.67 -1.71
N LEU A 281 -13.56 14.59 -1.80
CA LEU A 281 -14.24 13.40 -2.29
C LEU A 281 -13.86 13.10 -3.75
N ILE A 282 -13.77 14.12 -4.61
CA ILE A 282 -13.34 13.96 -6.01
C ILE A 282 -11.92 13.40 -6.08
N HIS A 283 -10.99 13.95 -5.29
CA HIS A 283 -9.60 13.47 -5.23
C HIS A 283 -9.51 12.01 -4.75
N LEU A 284 -10.33 11.63 -3.76
CA LEU A 284 -10.41 10.25 -3.30
C LEU A 284 -10.94 9.31 -4.40
N VAL A 285 -12.01 9.72 -5.10
CA VAL A 285 -12.55 8.96 -6.24
C VAL A 285 -11.51 8.78 -7.34
N ASP A 286 -10.78 9.84 -7.69
CA ASP A 286 -9.73 9.78 -8.70
C ASP A 286 -8.60 8.84 -8.34
N MET A 287 -8.15 8.92 -7.09
CA MET A 287 -7.15 8.02 -6.55
C MET A 287 -7.61 6.56 -6.65
N LEU A 288 -8.83 6.24 -6.22
CA LEU A 288 -9.38 4.88 -6.30
C LEU A 288 -9.50 4.38 -7.73
N LEU A 289 -9.96 5.23 -8.67
CA LEU A 289 -10.05 4.87 -10.09
C LEU A 289 -8.67 4.72 -10.74
N SER A 290 -7.63 5.36 -10.23
CA SER A 290 -6.26 5.17 -10.72
C SER A 290 -5.74 3.75 -10.42
N LEU A 291 -6.29 3.08 -9.39
CA LEU A 291 -5.84 1.75 -8.97
C LEU A 291 -6.14 0.66 -10.01
N GLN A 292 -7.14 0.87 -10.88
CA GLN A 292 -7.55 -0.10 -11.91
C GLN A 292 -6.45 -0.44 -12.92
N SER A 293 -5.47 0.45 -13.09
CA SER A 293 -4.30 0.25 -13.96
C SER A 293 -3.11 -0.40 -13.25
N THR A 294 -3.21 -0.66 -11.95
CA THR A 294 -2.15 -1.30 -11.17
C THR A 294 -2.12 -2.79 -11.47
N PRO A 295 -0.95 -3.40 -11.77
CA PRO A 295 -0.83 -4.84 -11.89
C PRO A 295 -1.28 -5.51 -10.57
N GLY A 296 -2.13 -6.54 -10.66
CA GLY A 296 -2.47 -7.35 -9.49
C GLY A 296 -1.23 -8.11 -9.01
N HIS A 297 -0.83 -7.88 -7.76
CA HIS A 297 0.20 -8.65 -7.06
C HIS A 297 -0.46 -9.63 -6.07
#